data_AF-A0A962UIL2-F1
#
_entry.id   AF-A0A962UIL2-F1
#
_cell.length_a   1.000
_cell.length_b   1.000
_cell.length_c   1.000
_cell.angle_alpha   90.00
_cell.angle_beta   90.00
_cell.angle_gamma   90.00
#
_symmetry.space_group_name_H-M   'P 1'
#
loop_
_entity.id
_entity.type
_entity.pdbx_description
1 polymer ?
#
loop_
_entity_poly.entity_id
_entity_poly.type
_entity_poly.pdbx_seq_one_letter_code
_entity_poly.pdbx_strand_id
1 'polypeptide(L)'
;FMLYQRRDIKRLFAYSSIEHMGLIVFAFGLGSSLANFAGLLHMAMHSLTKSAIFFAVGHIAQVKGTQRLSGIRGLTVTHPALAVALAAGVFAISGLPPFGVFMSEFLIITTTFAKAPWLAVFPVFGLIVALGALLMRLQDILFGEPSGPALPVQASYGPLALHLLLVLVAGLFLPSAVSG
;
A
#
# COMPACT_ATOMS: atom_id res chain seq x y z
N PHE A 1 6.95 6.24 13.04
CA PHE A 1 7.86 7.40 13.24
C PHE A 1 8.79 7.67 12.04
N MET A 2 9.44 6.67 11.44
CA MET A 2 10.37 6.89 10.31
C MET A 2 9.73 7.38 8.99
N LEU A 3 8.44 7.11 8.74
CA LEU A 3 7.73 7.58 7.55
C LEU A 3 7.52 9.11 7.54
N TYR A 4 7.43 9.74 8.72
CA TYR A 4 7.12 11.17 8.85
C TYR A 4 8.31 12.10 8.55
N GLN A 5 9.56 11.63 8.57
CA GLN A 5 10.72 12.49 8.27
C GLN A 5 11.18 12.40 6.81
N ARG A 6 10.51 11.60 5.98
CA ARG A 6 10.96 11.39 4.60
C ARG A 6 10.52 12.54 3.73
N ARG A 7 11.51 13.11 3.03
CA ARG A 7 11.31 14.18 2.05
C ARG A 7 11.19 13.62 0.63
N ASP A 8 11.22 12.30 0.45
CA ASP A 8 11.28 11.64 -0.86
C ASP A 8 10.16 10.60 -1.00
N ILE A 9 9.43 10.65 -2.13
CA ILE A 9 8.26 9.80 -2.37
C ILE A 9 8.61 8.32 -2.56
N LYS A 10 9.73 7.99 -3.21
CA LYS A 10 10.15 6.58 -3.38
C LYS A 10 10.57 5.99 -2.06
N ARG A 11 11.28 6.78 -1.24
CA ARG A 11 11.66 6.36 0.11
C ARG A 11 10.45 6.16 1.01
N LEU A 12 9.45 7.04 0.95
CA LEU A 12 8.20 6.88 1.70
C LEU A 12 7.60 5.48 1.49
N PHE A 13 7.45 5.07 0.23
CA PHE A 13 6.90 3.76 -0.08
C PHE A 13 7.88 2.59 0.16
N ALA A 14 9.19 2.78 0.02
CA ALA A 14 10.15 1.75 0.39
C ALA A 14 10.13 1.45 1.90
N TYR A 15 9.98 2.49 2.75
CA TYR A 15 9.86 2.29 4.19
C TYR A 15 8.54 1.63 4.58
N SER A 16 7.44 1.93 3.90
CA SER A 16 6.17 1.25 4.19
C SER A 16 6.25 -0.25 3.81
N SER A 17 7.15 -0.67 2.91
CA SER A 17 7.42 -2.10 2.73
C SER A 17 8.01 -2.77 3.96
N ILE A 18 8.83 -2.08 4.77
CA ILE A 18 9.41 -2.66 5.99
C ILE A 18 8.31 -3.04 6.99
N GLU A 19 7.26 -2.24 7.08
CA GLU A 19 6.10 -2.51 7.94
C GLU A 19 5.36 -3.78 7.50
N HIS A 20 5.02 -3.90 6.21
CA HIS A 20 4.38 -5.09 5.67
C HIS A 20 5.27 -6.33 5.79
N MET A 21 6.59 -6.20 5.61
CA MET A 21 7.53 -7.31 5.89
C MET A 21 7.48 -7.72 7.37
N GLY A 22 7.31 -6.76 8.29
CA GLY A 22 7.07 -7.04 9.71
C GLY A 22 5.81 -7.86 9.94
N LEU A 23 4.69 -7.53 9.27
CA LEU A 23 3.45 -8.32 9.33
C LEU A 23 3.62 -9.74 8.78
N ILE A 24 4.38 -9.90 7.68
CA ILE A 24 4.68 -11.21 7.09
C ILE A 24 5.48 -12.07 8.05
N VAL A 25 6.56 -11.52 8.63
CA VAL A 25 7.38 -12.23 9.62
C VAL A 25 6.56 -12.59 10.85
N PHE A 26 5.71 -11.66 11.33
CA PHE A 26 4.80 -11.91 12.43
C PHE A 26 3.84 -13.06 12.12
N ALA A 27 3.24 -13.09 10.93
CA ALA A 27 2.34 -14.14 10.50
C ALA A 27 3.01 -15.52 10.50
N PHE A 28 4.21 -15.64 9.93
CA PHE A 28 4.98 -16.89 9.97
C PHE A 28 5.37 -17.29 11.40
N GLY A 29 5.65 -16.32 12.27
CA GLY A 29 5.95 -16.55 13.68
C GLY A 29 4.81 -17.19 14.49
N LEU A 30 3.55 -17.04 14.06
CA LEU A 30 2.39 -17.69 14.71
C LEU A 30 2.33 -19.21 14.48
N GLY A 31 3.10 -19.74 13.52
CA GLY A 31 3.28 -21.17 13.31
C GLY A 31 1.98 -21.94 13.04
N SER A 32 1.01 -21.34 12.35
CA SER A 32 -0.24 -22.02 11.97
C SER A 32 -0.34 -22.14 10.46
N SER A 33 -1.03 -23.18 9.96
CA SER A 33 -1.30 -23.33 8.52
C SER A 33 -1.99 -22.08 7.96
N LEU A 34 -3.00 -21.57 8.68
CA LEU A 34 -3.74 -20.38 8.30
C LEU A 34 -2.88 -19.11 8.35
N ALA A 35 -2.02 -18.95 9.36
CA ALA A 35 -1.13 -17.80 9.49
C ALA A 35 -0.04 -17.81 8.42
N ASN A 36 0.50 -18.98 8.09
CA ASN A 36 1.46 -19.15 7.01
C ASN A 36 0.82 -18.84 5.65
N PHE A 37 -0.41 -19.31 5.41
CA PHE A 37 -1.18 -18.93 4.23
C PHE A 37 -1.41 -17.41 4.17
N ALA A 38 -1.81 -16.80 5.29
CA ALA A 38 -2.02 -15.36 5.36
C ALA A 38 -0.73 -14.57 5.10
N GLY A 39 0.42 -15.03 5.61
CA GLY A 39 1.74 -14.46 5.34
C GLY A 39 2.13 -14.55 3.86
N LEU A 40 1.95 -15.72 3.23
CA LEU A 40 2.21 -15.90 1.79
C LEU A 40 1.28 -15.05 0.92
N LEU A 41 -0.01 -14.99 1.28
CA LEU A 41 -0.98 -14.14 0.61
C LEU A 41 -0.58 -12.67 0.75
N HIS A 42 -0.17 -12.23 1.95
CA HIS A 42 0.29 -10.86 2.19
C HIS A 42 1.53 -10.54 1.36
N MET A 43 2.51 -11.44 1.27
CA MET A 43 3.68 -11.28 0.41
C MET A 43 3.31 -11.05 -1.06
N ALA A 44 2.43 -11.90 -1.60
CA ALA A 44 1.97 -11.80 -2.98
C ALA A 44 1.24 -10.48 -3.22
N MET A 45 0.23 -10.18 -2.40
CA MET A 45 -0.59 -8.98 -2.53
C MET A 45 0.24 -7.70 -2.35
N HIS A 46 1.08 -7.66 -1.33
CA HIS A 46 2.02 -6.57 -1.09
C HIS A 46 2.92 -6.32 -2.30
N SER A 47 3.52 -7.36 -2.87
CA SER A 47 4.43 -7.21 -4.01
C SER A 47 3.73 -6.62 -5.25
N LEU A 48 2.51 -7.09 -5.56
CA LEU A 48 1.70 -6.60 -6.66
C LEU A 48 1.28 -5.13 -6.43
N THR A 49 0.76 -4.82 -5.25
CA THR A 49 0.35 -3.45 -4.90
C THR A 49 1.54 -2.49 -4.92
N LYS A 50 2.70 -2.91 -4.40
CA LYS A 50 3.92 -2.09 -4.46
C LYS A 50 4.39 -1.85 -5.86
N SER A 51 4.38 -2.87 -6.72
CA SER A 51 4.68 -2.71 -8.15
C SER A 51 3.81 -1.61 -8.77
N ALA A 52 2.49 -1.67 -8.58
CA ALA A 52 1.57 -0.63 -9.06
C ALA A 52 1.90 0.78 -8.53
N ILE A 53 2.16 0.91 -7.23
CA ILE A 53 2.55 2.19 -6.61
C ILE A 53 3.86 2.70 -7.22
N PHE A 54 4.87 1.86 -7.39
CA PHE A 54 6.16 2.29 -7.93
C PHE A 54 6.08 2.68 -9.42
N PHE A 55 5.17 2.09 -10.21
CA PHE A 55 4.82 2.60 -11.54
C PHE A 55 4.21 4.01 -11.47
N ALA A 56 3.22 4.23 -10.60
CA ALA A 56 2.61 5.56 -10.43
C ALA A 56 3.64 6.60 -9.98
N VAL A 57 4.43 6.27 -8.95
CA VAL A 57 5.47 7.14 -8.39
C VAL A 57 6.59 7.41 -9.41
N GLY A 58 6.94 6.43 -10.23
CA GLY A 58 7.90 6.60 -11.33
C GLY A 58 7.45 7.65 -12.33
N HIS A 59 6.21 7.54 -12.81
CA HIS A 59 5.60 8.53 -13.72
C HIS A 59 5.46 9.90 -13.07
N ILE A 60 5.01 9.95 -11.82
CA ILE A 60 4.90 11.20 -11.04
C ILE A 60 6.26 11.90 -10.94
N ALA A 61 7.33 11.15 -10.62
CA ALA A 61 8.66 11.71 -10.50
C ALA A 61 9.21 12.24 -11.84
N GLN A 62 8.85 11.60 -12.96
CA GLN A 62 9.19 12.07 -14.30
C GLN A 62 8.47 13.39 -14.63
N VAL A 63 7.15 13.45 -14.45
CA VAL A 63 6.36 14.65 -14.82
C VAL A 63 6.61 15.85 -13.90
N LYS A 64 6.95 15.59 -12.62
CA LYS A 64 7.33 16.62 -11.65
C LYS A 64 8.83 16.96 -11.68
N GLY A 65 9.65 16.17 -12.38
CA GLY A 65 11.11 16.36 -12.44
C GLY A 65 11.83 16.21 -11.09
N THR A 66 11.18 15.63 -10.07
CA THR A 66 11.74 15.48 -8.72
C THR A 66 11.12 14.30 -8.00
N GLN A 67 11.86 13.76 -7.03
CA GLN A 67 11.35 12.77 -6.08
C GLN A 67 11.03 13.42 -4.72
N ARG A 68 11.35 14.71 -4.55
CA ARG A 68 11.11 15.42 -3.29
C ARG A 68 9.62 15.69 -3.11
N LEU A 69 9.05 15.23 -1.99
CA LEU A 69 7.63 15.41 -1.64
C LEU A 69 7.21 16.89 -1.61
N SER A 70 8.11 17.80 -1.23
CA SER A 70 7.84 19.24 -1.27
C SER A 70 7.58 19.79 -2.68
N GLY A 71 8.00 19.07 -3.73
CA GLY A 71 7.74 19.41 -5.13
C GLY A 71 6.65 18.54 -5.79
N ILE A 72 5.99 17.66 -5.03
CA ILE A 72 4.94 16.76 -5.52
C ILE A 72 3.67 17.02 -4.71
N ARG A 73 2.90 18.02 -5.14
CA ARG A 73 1.62 18.42 -4.54
C ARG A 73 0.60 18.78 -5.62
N GLY A 74 -0.68 18.71 -5.28
CA GLY A 74 -1.79 19.09 -6.16
C GLY A 74 -1.89 18.21 -7.41
N LEU A 75 -1.68 16.90 -7.29
CA LEU A 75 -1.78 15.99 -8.42
C LEU A 75 -3.20 15.92 -8.99
N THR A 76 -4.25 16.12 -8.20
CA THR A 76 -5.63 16.11 -8.70
C THR A 76 -5.90 17.24 -9.69
N VAL A 77 -5.18 18.35 -9.56
CA VAL A 77 -5.25 19.50 -10.49
C VAL A 77 -4.28 19.33 -11.65
N THR A 78 -3.03 18.96 -11.36
CA THR A 78 -1.97 18.95 -12.39
C THR A 78 -1.96 17.69 -13.25
N HIS A 79 -2.25 16.51 -12.67
CA HIS A 79 -2.21 15.21 -13.35
C HIS A 79 -3.28 14.25 -12.79
N PRO A 80 -4.57 14.48 -13.08
CA PRO A 80 -5.68 13.77 -12.43
C PRO A 80 -5.60 12.23 -12.56
N ALA A 81 -5.17 11.73 -13.72
CA ALA A 81 -5.02 10.29 -13.94
C ALA A 81 -3.95 9.65 -13.02
N LEU A 82 -2.81 10.32 -12.84
CA LEU A 82 -1.77 9.87 -11.90
C LEU A 82 -2.21 10.01 -10.44
N ALA A 83 -3.03 11.03 -10.14
CA ALA A 83 -3.62 11.19 -8.82
C ALA A 83 -4.53 10.00 -8.46
N VAL A 84 -5.44 9.62 -9.36
CA VAL A 84 -6.32 8.45 -9.19
C VAL A 84 -5.50 7.16 -9.09
N ALA A 85 -4.51 6.98 -9.97
CA ALA A 85 -3.68 5.79 -9.98
C ALA A 85 -2.87 5.62 -8.67
N LEU A 86 -2.28 6.70 -8.15
CA LEU A 86 -1.59 6.69 -6.87
C LEU A 86 -2.57 6.45 -5.72
N ALA A 87 -3.72 7.14 -5.71
CA ALA A 87 -4.73 6.97 -4.67
C ALA A 87 -5.24 5.53 -4.59
N ALA A 88 -5.54 4.90 -5.73
CA ALA A 88 -5.95 3.50 -5.78
C ALA A 88 -4.87 2.56 -5.22
N GLY A 89 -3.60 2.78 -5.58
CA GLY A 89 -2.48 2.04 -5.01
C GLY A 89 -2.35 2.23 -3.49
N VAL A 90 -2.49 3.47 -3.00
CA VAL A 90 -2.39 3.77 -1.57
C VAL A 90 -3.59 3.20 -0.79
N PHE A 91 -4.80 3.23 -1.33
CA PHE A 91 -5.94 2.57 -0.70
C PHE A 91 -5.78 1.06 -0.66
N ALA A 92 -5.25 0.44 -1.72
CA ALA A 92 -4.94 -0.97 -1.73
C ALA A 92 -3.87 -1.36 -0.71
N ILE A 93 -2.77 -0.60 -0.61
CA ILE A 93 -1.66 -0.94 0.31
C ILE A 93 -2.01 -0.65 1.77
N SER A 94 -2.94 0.28 2.02
CA SER A 94 -3.38 0.60 3.38
C SER A 94 -4.39 -0.40 3.93
N GLY A 95 -4.60 -1.52 3.24
CA GLY A 95 -5.46 -2.59 3.72
C GLY A 95 -6.94 -2.24 3.71
N LEU A 96 -7.42 -1.41 2.77
CA LEU A 96 -8.85 -1.14 2.68
C LEU A 96 -9.59 -2.24 1.88
N PRO A 97 -10.81 -2.64 2.27
CA PRO A 97 -11.66 -3.44 1.40
C PRO A 97 -11.93 -2.69 0.07
N PRO A 98 -12.04 -3.40 -1.07
CA PRO A 98 -12.07 -4.84 -1.25
C PRO A 98 -10.74 -5.46 -1.73
N PHE A 99 -9.57 -4.89 -1.37
CA PHE A 99 -8.28 -5.34 -1.92
C PHE A 99 -7.71 -6.58 -1.22
N GLY A 100 -6.94 -7.41 -1.94
CA GLY A 100 -6.35 -8.63 -1.38
C GLY A 100 -5.41 -8.40 -0.18
N VAL A 101 -4.78 -7.22 -0.09
CA VAL A 101 -3.99 -6.82 1.09
C VAL A 101 -4.86 -6.80 2.35
N PHE A 102 -6.06 -6.21 2.29
CA PHE A 102 -7.02 -6.21 3.41
C PHE A 102 -7.30 -7.64 3.88
N MET A 103 -7.56 -8.57 2.96
CA MET A 103 -7.86 -9.93 3.37
C MET A 103 -6.69 -10.59 4.09
N SER A 104 -5.49 -10.46 3.54
CA SER A 104 -4.31 -11.04 4.19
C SER A 104 -4.10 -10.48 5.60
N GLU A 105 -4.30 -9.17 5.80
CA GLU A 105 -4.22 -8.53 7.12
C GLU A 105 -5.34 -9.01 8.05
N PHE A 106 -6.58 -9.13 7.53
CA PHE A 106 -7.71 -9.66 8.28
C PHE A 106 -7.45 -11.09 8.76
N LEU A 107 -6.90 -11.97 7.91
CA LEU A 107 -6.50 -13.32 8.27
C LEU A 107 -5.38 -13.34 9.30
N ILE A 108 -4.36 -12.48 9.17
CA ILE A 108 -3.29 -12.34 10.16
C ILE A 108 -3.89 -11.95 11.51
N ILE A 109 -4.72 -10.91 11.55
CA ILE A 109 -5.33 -10.39 12.78
C ILE A 109 -6.24 -11.42 13.43
N THR A 110 -7.18 -12.00 12.69
CA THR A 110 -8.13 -13.01 13.21
C THR A 110 -7.41 -14.25 13.73
N THR A 111 -6.40 -14.73 13.01
CA THR A 111 -5.59 -15.87 13.47
C THR A 111 -4.79 -15.51 14.73
N THR A 112 -4.31 -14.28 14.84
CA THR A 112 -3.64 -13.79 16.04
C THR A 112 -4.58 -13.74 17.23
N PHE A 113 -5.80 -13.22 17.05
CA PHE A 113 -6.82 -13.22 18.11
C PHE A 113 -7.18 -14.63 18.56
N ALA A 114 -7.29 -15.60 17.63
CA ALA A 114 -7.60 -16.98 17.98
C ALA A 114 -6.44 -17.68 18.74
N LYS A 115 -5.18 -17.40 18.39
CA LYS A 115 -4.02 -18.11 18.96
C LYS A 115 -3.34 -17.41 20.13
N ALA A 116 -3.18 -16.10 20.06
CA ALA A 116 -2.43 -15.29 21.01
C ALA A 116 -3.02 -13.87 21.07
N PRO A 117 -4.22 -13.67 21.66
CA PRO A 117 -4.93 -12.39 21.65
C PRO A 117 -4.09 -11.20 22.08
N TRP A 118 -3.24 -11.38 23.11
CA TRP A 118 -2.36 -10.33 23.60
C TRP A 118 -1.36 -9.83 22.56
N LEU A 119 -0.95 -10.68 21.61
CA LEU A 119 -0.04 -10.27 20.54
C LEU A 119 -0.75 -9.50 19.42
N ALA A 120 -2.08 -9.50 19.34
CA ALA A 120 -2.83 -8.79 18.32
C ALA A 120 -2.65 -7.26 18.40
N VAL A 121 -2.25 -6.74 19.57
CA VAL A 121 -1.93 -5.32 19.76
C VAL A 121 -0.86 -4.83 18.78
N PHE A 122 0.14 -5.66 18.45
CA PHE A 122 1.26 -5.27 17.58
C PHE A 122 0.85 -5.04 16.13
N PRO A 123 0.25 -6.02 15.40
CA PRO A 123 -0.18 -5.80 14.02
C PRO A 123 -1.28 -4.74 13.93
N VAL A 124 -2.24 -4.71 14.85
CA VAL A 124 -3.32 -3.71 14.85
C VAL A 124 -2.77 -2.30 15.02
N PHE A 125 -1.88 -2.08 16.00
CA PHE A 125 -1.26 -0.77 16.20
C PHE A 125 -0.40 -0.35 15.00
N GLY A 126 0.38 -1.29 14.45
CA GLY A 126 1.18 -1.06 13.25
C GLY A 126 0.34 -0.54 12.08
N LEU A 127 -0.75 -1.24 11.77
CA LEU A 127 -1.68 -0.89 10.69
C LEU A 127 -2.36 0.47 10.89
N ILE A 128 -2.77 0.80 12.12
CA ILE A 128 -3.38 2.11 12.42
C ILE A 128 -2.36 3.24 12.18
N VAL A 129 -1.13 3.07 12.67
CA VAL A 129 -0.07 4.08 12.50
C VAL A 129 0.29 4.25 11.02
N ALA A 130 0.33 3.15 10.28
CA ALA A 130 0.62 3.14 8.86
C ALA A 130 -0.43 3.83 8.02
N LEU A 131 -1.70 3.46 8.22
CA LEU A 131 -2.85 4.07 7.57
C LEU A 131 -2.85 5.58 7.83
N GLY A 132 -2.72 6.00 9.09
CA GLY A 132 -2.65 7.41 9.45
C GLY A 132 -1.50 8.14 8.76
N ALA A 133 -0.28 7.58 8.80
CA ALA A 133 0.89 8.18 8.17
C ALA A 133 0.75 8.29 6.63
N LEU A 134 0.21 7.26 5.97
CA LEU A 134 0.01 7.25 4.53
C LEU A 134 -1.09 8.21 4.10
N LEU A 135 -2.22 8.25 4.79
CA LEU A 135 -3.32 9.18 4.48
C LEU A 135 -2.91 10.65 4.65
N MET A 136 -2.20 10.98 5.74
CA MET A 136 -1.69 12.34 5.94
C MET A 136 -0.75 12.77 4.79
N ARG A 137 0.12 11.87 4.33
CA ARG A 137 1.02 12.14 3.19
C ARG A 137 0.28 12.21 1.87
N LEU A 138 -0.70 11.34 1.66
CA LEU A 138 -1.48 11.29 0.45
C LEU A 138 -2.29 12.57 0.27
N GLN A 139 -2.86 13.12 1.35
CA GLN A 139 -3.62 14.36 1.31
C GLN A 139 -2.80 15.52 0.71
N ASP A 140 -1.57 15.72 1.17
CA ASP A 140 -0.67 16.75 0.64
C ASP A 140 -0.29 16.52 -0.83
N ILE A 141 -0.01 15.27 -1.20
CA ILE A 141 0.39 14.89 -2.56
C ILE A 141 -0.75 15.11 -3.56
N LEU A 142 -1.96 14.69 -3.19
CA LEU A 142 -3.13 14.74 -4.07
C LEU A 142 -3.77 16.13 -4.10
N PHE A 143 -4.05 16.70 -2.93
CA PHE A 143 -4.92 17.86 -2.77
C PHE A 143 -4.20 19.13 -2.28
N GLY A 144 -2.90 19.07 -2.02
CA GLY A 144 -2.13 20.27 -1.68
C GLY A 144 -2.09 21.29 -2.82
N GLU A 145 -1.68 22.52 -2.52
CA GLU A 145 -1.50 23.55 -3.55
C GLU A 145 -0.50 23.08 -4.63
N PRO A 146 -0.87 23.13 -5.92
CA PRO A 146 0.00 22.72 -7.01
C PRO A 146 1.36 23.40 -6.94
N SER A 147 2.42 22.59 -6.87
CA SER A 147 3.80 23.06 -6.81
C SER A 147 4.68 22.29 -7.79
N GLY A 148 5.74 22.96 -8.26
CA GLY A 148 6.74 22.38 -9.15
C GLY A 148 6.29 22.22 -10.60
N PRO A 149 7.16 21.67 -11.46
CA PRO A 149 6.88 21.45 -12.89
C PRO A 149 5.63 20.58 -13.11
N ALA A 150 4.97 20.78 -14.26
CA ALA A 150 3.88 19.95 -14.74
C ALA A 150 4.11 19.57 -16.21
N LEU A 151 5.05 18.66 -16.42
CA LEU A 151 5.40 18.20 -17.76
C LEU A 151 4.33 17.24 -18.31
N PRO A 152 4.19 17.13 -19.65
CA PRO A 152 3.25 16.20 -20.25
C PRO A 152 3.47 14.75 -19.79
N VAL A 153 2.36 14.02 -19.61
CA VAL A 153 2.41 12.62 -19.19
C VAL A 153 2.78 11.73 -20.37
N GLN A 154 3.91 11.02 -20.27
CA GLN A 154 4.26 9.91 -21.15
C GLN A 154 4.26 8.60 -20.34
N ALA A 155 3.09 8.26 -19.79
CA ALA A 155 2.94 7.13 -18.89
C ALA A 155 2.26 5.92 -19.55
N SER A 156 2.87 4.74 -19.40
CA SER A 156 2.15 3.48 -19.60
C SER A 156 1.43 3.10 -18.31
N TYR A 157 0.10 3.06 -18.37
CA TYR A 157 -0.77 2.65 -17.27
C TYR A 157 -1.06 1.14 -17.25
N GLY A 158 -0.69 0.42 -18.31
CA GLY A 158 -0.98 -1.01 -18.47
C GLY A 158 -0.47 -1.88 -17.31
N PRO A 159 0.84 -1.82 -16.97
CA PRO A 159 1.37 -2.57 -15.84
C PRO A 159 0.67 -2.20 -14.52
N LEU A 160 0.48 -0.91 -14.26
CA LEU A 160 -0.19 -0.44 -13.04
C LEU A 160 -1.61 -1.01 -12.92
N ALA A 161 -2.40 -0.89 -13.98
CA ALA A 161 -3.79 -1.36 -14.00
C ALA A 161 -3.86 -2.87 -13.81
N LEU A 162 -2.96 -3.63 -14.47
CA LEU A 162 -2.89 -5.07 -14.34
C LEU A 162 -2.61 -5.49 -12.89
N HIS A 163 -1.60 -4.90 -12.25
CA HIS A 163 -1.24 -5.25 -10.87
C HIS A 163 -2.37 -4.89 -9.89
N LEU A 164 -3.00 -3.72 -10.02
CA LEU A 164 -4.14 -3.35 -9.18
C LEU A 164 -5.36 -4.25 -9.42
N LEU A 165 -5.61 -4.63 -10.67
CA LEU A 165 -6.70 -5.55 -11.00
C LEU A 165 -6.48 -6.92 -10.36
N LEU A 166 -5.25 -7.46 -10.42
CA LEU A 166 -4.93 -8.72 -9.76
C LEU A 166 -5.14 -8.65 -8.25
N VAL A 167 -4.72 -7.56 -7.61
CA VAL A 167 -4.93 -7.33 -6.17
C VAL A 167 -6.42 -7.20 -5.83
N LEU A 168 -7.20 -6.54 -6.68
CA LEU A 168 -8.64 -6.38 -6.51
C LEU A 168 -9.37 -7.73 -6.67
N VAL A 169 -9.07 -8.46 -7.74
CA VAL A 169 -9.63 -9.80 -8.01
C VAL A 169 -9.30 -10.75 -6.86
N ALA A 170 -8.07 -10.75 -6.37
CA ALA A 170 -7.69 -11.58 -5.23
C ALA A 170 -8.43 -11.22 -3.94
N GLY A 171 -8.82 -9.96 -3.75
CA GLY A 171 -9.64 -9.55 -2.60
C GLY A 171 -11.13 -9.90 -2.72
N LEU A 172 -11.66 -9.94 -3.95
CA LEU A 172 -13.05 -10.32 -4.23
C LEU A 172 -13.26 -11.85 -4.27
N PHE A 173 -12.26 -12.60 -4.74
CA PHE A 173 -12.36 -14.04 -5.01
C PHE A 173 -11.42 -14.85 -4.12
N LEU A 174 -11.58 -14.74 -2.81
CA LEU A 174 -10.79 -15.57 -1.91
C LEU A 174 -11.15 -17.05 -2.06
N PRO A 175 -10.14 -17.93 -2.16
CA PRO A 175 -10.40 -19.36 -2.23
C PRO A 175 -11.22 -19.80 -1.01
N SER A 176 -12.27 -20.57 -1.26
CA SER A 176 -13.12 -21.21 -0.23
C SER A 176 -12.37 -22.18 0.69
N ALA A 177 -11.07 -22.37 0.50
CA ALA A 177 -10.20 -23.18 1.34
C ALA A 177 -10.02 -22.64 2.78
N VAL A 178 -10.62 -21.49 3.12
CA VAL A 178 -10.53 -20.85 4.45
C VAL A 178 -11.92 -20.70 5.12
N SER A 179 -12.99 -21.19 4.50
CA SER A 179 -14.35 -21.14 5.07
C SER A 179 -14.74 -22.38 5.89
N GLY A 180 -13.78 -23.20 6.30
CA GLY A 180 -13.98 -24.44 7.05
C GLY A 180 -13.32 -24.41 8.42
#